data_AF-A0AAQ3HFQ8-F1
#
_entry.id   AF-A0AAQ3HFQ8-F1
#
_cell.length_a   1.000
_cell.length_b   1.000
_cell.length_c   1.000
_cell.angle_alpha   90.00
_cell.angle_beta   90.00
_cell.angle_gamma   90.00
#
_symmetry.space_group_name_H-M   'P 1'
#
loop_
_entity.id
_entity.type
_entity.pdbx_description
1 polymer ?
#
loop_
_entity_poly.entity_id
_entity_poly.type
_entity_poly.pdbx_seq_one_letter_code
_entity_poly.pdbx_strand_id
1 'polypeptide(L)'
;MSSNITQIRKEYEDKLKEIKALMKNPSSDSATFSNDTDFRDKHLHFSNAGGTETSTNTVVLNYPIKGYPYKRGVKLSFESDYEPHVEAGGGDDLFGICNDIDDCTHTTTVIPITESFNGYLVVKKDGQASISAGNKLAFNSNGELEKASSSNNTKVNAIALSKAHKINENLYIIHTNVFGNRALRGS
;
A
#
# COMPACT_ATOMS: atom_id res chain seq x y z
N MET A 1 20.84 -10.23 45.00
CA MET A 1 21.29 -9.07 44.19
C MET A 1 20.11 -8.24 43.63
N SER A 2 18.97 -8.06 44.34
CA SER A 2 17.82 -7.29 43.80
C SER A 2 17.72 -5.85 44.32
N SER A 3 18.38 -5.50 45.43
CA SER A 3 18.27 -4.17 46.05
C SER A 3 18.77 -3.04 45.15
N ASN A 4 19.75 -3.31 44.28
CA ASN A 4 20.39 -2.30 43.43
C ASN A 4 19.47 -1.84 42.29
N ILE A 5 18.75 -2.77 41.65
CA ILE A 5 17.81 -2.45 40.56
C ILE A 5 16.60 -1.67 41.07
N THR A 6 16.07 -2.03 42.24
CA THR A 6 14.93 -1.34 42.83
C THR A 6 15.30 0.11 43.20
N GLN A 7 16.52 0.32 43.70
CA GLN A 7 17.02 1.65 44.02
C GLN A 7 17.20 2.51 42.77
N ILE A 8 17.83 1.97 41.72
CA ILE A 8 18.01 2.67 40.43
C ILE A 8 16.65 3.08 39.83
N ARG A 9 15.66 2.19 39.88
CA ARG A 9 14.31 2.51 39.37
C ARG A 9 13.67 3.66 40.14
N LYS A 10 13.79 3.65 41.46
CA LYS A 10 13.24 4.71 42.31
C LYS A 10 13.90 6.06 42.03
N GLU A 11 15.23 6.07 41.92
CA GLU A 11 15.98 7.28 41.59
C GLU A 11 15.62 7.83 40.19
N TYR A 12 15.35 6.96 39.22
CA TYR A 12 14.88 7.36 37.90
C TYR A 12 13.49 8.00 37.95
N GLU A 13 12.54 7.37 38.64
CA GLU A 13 11.16 7.87 38.76
C GLU A 13 11.10 9.22 39.50
N ASP A 14 11.91 9.40 40.54
CA ASP A 14 11.99 10.65 41.32
C ASP A 14 12.58 11.79 40.48
N LYS A 15 13.67 11.56 39.74
CA LYS A 15 14.26 12.57 38.83
C LYS A 15 13.33 12.96 37.68
N LEU A 16 12.61 11.99 37.13
CA LEU A 16 11.64 12.24 36.07
C LEU A 16 10.48 13.14 36.54
N LYS A 17 10.06 12.98 37.79
CA LYS A 17 9.04 13.82 38.43
C LYS A 17 9.52 15.26 38.64
N GLU A 18 10.77 15.43 39.05
CA GLU A 18 11.40 16.75 39.22
C GLU A 18 11.52 17.51 37.89
N ILE A 19 11.96 16.83 36.82
CA ILE A 19 12.03 17.42 35.48
C ILE A 19 10.63 17.84 34.99
N LYS A 20 9.62 16.99 35.16
CA LYS A 20 8.23 17.31 34.78
C LYS A 20 7.66 18.52 35.54
N ALA A 21 8.03 18.70 36.81
CA ALA A 21 7.60 19.86 37.59
C ALA A 21 8.20 21.19 37.11
N LEU A 22 9.37 21.13 36.44
CA LEU A 22 10.03 22.30 35.84
C LEU A 22 9.50 22.65 34.43
N MET A 23 8.74 21.74 33.81
CA MET A 23 8.18 21.97 32.47
C MET A 23 6.91 22.83 32.55
N LYS A 24 6.89 23.93 31.79
CA LYS A 24 5.76 24.87 31.76
C LYS A 24 4.46 24.26 31.22
N ASN A 25 4.57 23.20 30.42
CA ASN A 25 3.49 22.32 29.98
C ASN A 25 4.06 20.89 29.91
N PRO A 26 3.86 20.03 30.93
CA PRO A 26 4.38 18.67 30.88
C PRO A 26 3.59 17.88 29.84
N SER A 27 4.16 17.70 28.64
CA SER A 27 3.70 16.66 27.74
C SER A 27 3.92 15.33 28.46
N SER A 28 2.85 14.57 28.70
CA SER A 28 3.00 13.14 28.88
C SER A 28 3.81 12.64 27.69
N ASP A 29 4.91 11.93 27.92
CA ASP A 29 5.47 11.06 26.89
C ASP A 29 4.31 10.17 26.46
N SER A 30 3.66 10.52 25.35
CA SER A 30 2.99 9.52 24.56
C SER A 30 4.12 8.56 24.27
N ALA A 31 4.04 7.35 24.82
CA ALA A 31 4.87 6.27 24.36
C ALA A 31 4.48 6.07 22.90
N THR A 32 5.11 6.86 22.02
CA THR A 32 4.82 6.90 20.58
C THR A 32 5.34 5.64 19.90
N PHE A 33 5.98 4.76 20.68
CA PHE A 33 6.54 3.48 20.29
C PHE A 33 6.45 2.50 21.47
N SER A 34 5.23 2.14 21.88
CA SER A 34 4.97 0.98 22.77
C SER A 34 4.35 -0.14 21.93
N ASN A 35 5.00 -1.32 21.90
CA ASN A 35 4.53 -2.47 21.13
C ASN A 35 3.20 -3.07 21.61
N ASP A 36 2.70 -2.66 22.79
CA ASP A 36 1.48 -3.22 23.38
C ASP A 36 0.27 -2.27 23.33
N THR A 37 0.42 -1.00 22.91
CA THR A 37 -0.66 0.01 23.09
C THR A 37 -0.82 1.05 21.97
N ASP A 38 -0.32 0.85 20.76
CA ASP A 38 -0.52 1.85 19.70
C ASP A 38 -1.92 1.78 19.05
N PHE A 39 -2.46 2.96 18.71
CA PHE A 39 -3.53 3.16 17.72
C PHE A 39 -3.03 2.79 16.31
N ARG A 40 -2.66 1.52 16.11
CA ARG A 40 -2.55 0.97 14.77
C ARG A 40 -3.89 0.36 14.41
N ASP A 41 -4.39 0.66 13.22
CA ASP A 41 -5.51 -0.08 12.70
C ASP A 41 -5.16 -1.57 12.72
N LYS A 42 -5.96 -2.37 13.45
CA LYS A 42 -5.78 -3.82 13.55
C LYS A 42 -5.99 -4.53 12.20
N HIS A 43 -6.48 -3.82 11.18
CA HIS A 43 -6.61 -4.28 9.80
C HIS A 43 -5.50 -3.73 8.88
N LEU A 44 -4.48 -3.04 9.41
CA LEU A 44 -3.36 -2.53 8.61
C LEU A 44 -2.48 -3.70 8.14
N HIS A 45 -2.78 -4.22 6.95
CA HIS A 45 -2.02 -5.29 6.31
C HIS A 45 -0.70 -4.84 5.68
N PHE A 46 -0.44 -3.53 5.68
CA PHE A 46 0.69 -2.91 5.03
C PHE A 46 1.30 -1.84 5.94
N SER A 47 2.34 -2.20 6.68
CA SER A 47 3.06 -1.30 7.59
C SER A 47 4.46 -0.91 7.11
N ASN A 48 4.88 -1.43 5.95
CA ASN A 48 6.16 -1.10 5.35
C ASN A 48 5.95 -0.15 4.17
N ALA A 49 6.75 0.91 4.13
CA ALA A 49 7.03 1.67 2.92
C ALA A 49 7.74 0.74 1.93
N GLY A 50 6.96 -0.05 1.19
CA GLY A 50 7.47 -0.96 0.17
C GLY A 50 8.19 -0.16 -0.90
N GLY A 51 9.51 -0.38 -1.01
CA GLY A 51 10.37 0.28 -1.98
C GLY A 51 9.75 0.19 -3.38
N THR A 52 9.51 1.37 -3.96
CA THR A 52 8.98 1.50 -5.30
C THR A 52 10.14 1.92 -6.20
N GLU A 53 10.43 1.15 -7.23
CA GLU A 53 11.40 1.55 -8.25
C GLU A 53 10.64 2.25 -9.39
N THR A 54 10.78 3.57 -9.45
CA THR A 54 10.26 4.41 -10.54
C THR A 54 11.43 5.04 -11.30
N SER A 55 11.19 5.48 -12.54
CA SER A 55 12.18 6.24 -13.29
C SER A 55 12.28 7.68 -12.76
N THR A 56 13.37 8.39 -13.07
CA THR A 56 13.52 9.82 -12.71
C THR A 56 12.48 10.73 -13.37
N ASN A 57 11.82 10.26 -14.42
CA ASN A 57 10.82 11.02 -15.18
C ASN A 57 9.40 10.57 -14.86
N THR A 58 9.22 9.65 -13.90
CA THR A 58 7.91 9.09 -13.58
C THR A 58 7.03 10.17 -12.97
N VAL A 59 5.93 10.47 -13.64
CA VAL A 59 4.92 11.38 -13.13
C VAL A 59 4.15 10.67 -12.03
N VAL A 60 4.09 11.29 -10.86
CA VAL A 60 3.31 10.82 -9.71
C VAL A 60 2.24 11.87 -9.44
N LEU A 61 0.99 11.42 -9.31
CA LEU A 61 -0.18 12.29 -9.15
C LEU A 61 -0.86 12.01 -7.82
N ASN A 62 -1.37 13.05 -7.16
CA ASN A 62 -2.15 12.90 -5.94
C ASN A 62 -3.62 13.18 -6.22
N TYR A 63 -4.50 12.28 -5.78
CA TYR A 63 -5.94 12.40 -5.94
C TYR A 63 -6.66 12.11 -4.62
N PRO A 64 -7.81 12.74 -4.35
CA PRO A 64 -8.74 12.32 -3.31
C PRO A 64 -9.15 10.86 -3.50
N ILE A 65 -9.20 10.10 -2.42
CA ILE A 65 -9.47 8.66 -2.47
C ILE A 65 -10.90 8.33 -2.10
N LYS A 66 -11.46 7.34 -2.80
CA LYS A 66 -12.73 6.69 -2.44
C LYS A 66 -12.47 5.22 -2.14
N GLY A 67 -12.79 4.80 -0.91
CA GLY A 67 -12.47 3.47 -0.42
C GLY A 67 -10.98 3.31 -0.10
N TYR A 68 -10.45 2.09 -0.23
CA TYR A 68 -9.06 1.76 0.14
C TYR A 68 -8.32 0.95 -0.95
N PRO A 69 -7.99 1.55 -2.11
CA PRO A 69 -7.31 0.90 -3.23
C PRO A 69 -5.79 0.66 -3.05
N TYR A 70 -5.27 0.49 -1.83
CA TYR A 70 -3.82 0.36 -1.61
C TYR A 70 -3.19 -0.80 -2.39
N LYS A 71 -2.12 -0.51 -3.16
CA LYS A 71 -1.40 -1.46 -4.04
C LYS A 71 -2.28 -2.15 -5.09
N ARG A 72 -3.34 -1.47 -5.53
CA ARG A 72 -4.28 -1.93 -6.57
C ARG A 72 -4.26 -0.99 -7.78
N GLY A 73 -4.79 -1.50 -8.89
CA GLY A 73 -5.21 -0.66 -10.01
C GLY A 73 -6.33 0.29 -9.58
N VAL A 74 -6.31 1.50 -10.11
CA VAL A 74 -7.30 2.54 -9.85
C VAL A 74 -7.91 3.08 -11.12
N LYS A 75 -9.14 3.56 -11.00
CA LYS A 75 -9.86 4.33 -12.03
C LYS A 75 -10.26 5.69 -11.48
N LEU A 76 -10.52 6.63 -12.38
CA LEU A 76 -11.10 7.93 -12.02
C LEU A 76 -12.60 7.76 -11.78
N SER A 77 -13.10 8.34 -10.70
CA SER A 77 -14.50 8.42 -10.33
C SER A 77 -14.90 9.89 -10.28
N PHE A 78 -15.96 10.24 -11.00
CA PHE A 78 -16.47 11.60 -11.08
C PHE A 78 -17.80 11.64 -10.34
N GLU A 79 -17.77 12.00 -9.06
CA GLU A 79 -18.99 12.30 -8.32
C GLU A 79 -19.47 13.73 -8.65
N SER A 80 -20.65 14.10 -8.13
CA SER A 80 -21.30 15.39 -8.38
C SER A 80 -20.48 16.63 -7.98
N ASP A 81 -19.40 16.44 -7.23
CA ASP A 81 -18.74 17.49 -6.46
C ASP A 81 -17.57 18.14 -7.23
N TYR A 82 -17.55 18.01 -8.56
CA TYR A 82 -16.58 18.60 -9.51
C TYR A 82 -15.10 18.18 -9.33
N GLU A 83 -14.74 17.46 -8.27
CA GLU A 83 -13.39 16.94 -8.06
C GLU A 83 -13.28 15.45 -8.45
N PRO A 84 -12.29 15.07 -9.29
CA PRO A 84 -12.05 13.68 -9.63
C PRO A 84 -11.47 12.92 -8.44
N HIS A 85 -12.13 11.84 -8.06
CA HIS A 85 -11.67 10.90 -7.05
C HIS A 85 -11.03 9.69 -7.71
N VAL A 86 -10.26 8.92 -6.96
CA VAL A 86 -9.78 7.60 -7.41
C VAL A 86 -10.32 6.49 -6.54
N GLU A 87 -10.76 5.42 -7.19
CA GLU A 87 -11.26 4.21 -6.54
C GLU A 87 -10.65 2.97 -7.19
N ALA A 88 -10.77 1.82 -6.52
CA ALA A 88 -10.28 0.55 -7.05
C ALA A 88 -10.93 0.25 -8.40
N GLY A 89 -10.11 -0.09 -9.39
CA GLY A 89 -10.57 -0.26 -10.77
C GLY A 89 -9.53 -0.89 -11.68
N GLY A 90 -9.99 -1.43 -12.80
CA GLY A 90 -9.13 -2.03 -13.82
C GLY A 90 -9.86 -2.23 -15.13
N GLY A 91 -9.37 -3.15 -15.96
CA GLY A 91 -9.90 -3.34 -17.31
C GLY A 91 -9.70 -2.11 -18.19
N ASP A 92 -10.78 -1.65 -18.82
CA ASP A 92 -10.76 -0.51 -19.75
C ASP A 92 -10.67 0.85 -19.04
N ASP A 93 -11.10 0.92 -17.78
CA ASP A 93 -11.10 2.15 -16.99
C ASP A 93 -9.81 2.33 -16.16
N LEU A 94 -8.81 1.46 -16.35
CA LEU A 94 -7.56 1.53 -15.60
C LEU A 94 -6.84 2.85 -15.89
N PHE A 95 -6.78 3.70 -14.89
CA PHE A 95 -6.09 4.99 -14.94
C PHE A 95 -4.64 4.86 -14.47
N GLY A 96 -4.41 4.10 -13.41
CA GLY A 96 -3.09 3.98 -12.80
C GLY A 96 -3.05 2.97 -11.66
N ILE A 97 -2.02 3.07 -10.85
CA ILE A 97 -1.76 2.21 -9.70
C ILE A 97 -1.68 3.09 -8.46
N CYS A 98 -2.45 2.75 -7.44
CA CYS A 98 -2.33 3.36 -6.13
C CYS A 98 -1.09 2.77 -5.44
N ASN A 99 -0.06 3.61 -5.28
CA ASN A 99 1.17 3.22 -4.61
C ASN A 99 1.07 3.43 -3.09
N ASP A 100 0.47 4.53 -2.68
CA ASP A 100 0.37 4.91 -1.27
C ASP A 100 -0.92 5.66 -0.96
N ILE A 101 -1.35 5.61 0.29
CA ILE A 101 -2.52 6.30 0.81
C ILE A 101 -2.11 7.08 2.05
N ASP A 102 -2.38 8.38 2.05
CA ASP A 102 -2.34 9.20 3.24
C ASP A 102 -3.72 9.20 3.90
N ASP A 103 -3.85 8.39 4.94
CA ASP A 103 -5.09 8.28 5.73
C ASP A 103 -5.47 9.58 6.43
N CYS A 104 -4.52 10.50 6.69
CA CYS A 104 -4.81 11.77 7.36
C CYS A 104 -5.50 12.77 6.43
N THR A 105 -5.10 12.80 5.16
CA THR A 105 -5.64 13.74 4.18
C THR A 105 -6.66 13.09 3.24
N HIS A 106 -6.86 11.76 3.33
CA HIS A 106 -7.64 10.97 2.40
C HIS A 106 -7.20 11.19 0.94
N THR A 107 -5.89 11.32 0.73
CA THR A 107 -5.29 11.43 -0.59
C THR A 107 -4.47 10.18 -0.89
N THR A 108 -4.35 9.86 -2.17
CA THR A 108 -3.53 8.74 -2.60
C THR A 108 -2.58 9.14 -3.70
N THR A 109 -1.40 8.55 -3.63
CA THR A 109 -0.33 8.66 -4.60
C THR A 109 -0.56 7.64 -5.72
N VAL A 110 -0.90 8.15 -6.90
CA VAL A 110 -1.20 7.36 -8.10
C VAL A 110 -0.04 7.47 -9.08
N ILE A 111 0.39 6.32 -9.56
CA ILE A 111 1.32 6.20 -10.69
C ILE A 111 0.49 5.90 -11.93
N PRO A 112 0.41 6.82 -12.91
CA PRO A 112 -0.37 6.62 -14.12
C PRO A 112 0.04 5.36 -14.86
N ILE A 113 -0.92 4.68 -15.51
CA ILE A 113 -0.64 3.45 -16.27
C ILE A 113 0.19 3.70 -17.53
N THR A 114 0.54 4.95 -17.85
CA THR A 114 1.49 5.25 -18.93
C THR A 114 2.93 5.05 -18.50
N GLU A 115 3.19 5.02 -17.20
CA GLU A 115 4.51 4.88 -16.61
C GLU A 115 4.89 3.41 -16.40
N SER A 116 6.20 3.14 -16.33
CA SER A 116 6.69 1.84 -15.86
C SER A 116 6.71 1.83 -14.34
N PHE A 117 6.22 0.75 -13.74
CA PHE A 117 6.22 0.55 -12.30
C PHE A 117 6.72 -0.84 -11.94
N ASN A 118 7.64 -0.92 -10.99
CA ASN A 118 8.10 -2.17 -10.42
C ASN A 118 7.81 -2.18 -8.92
N GLY A 119 7.05 -3.17 -8.46
CA GLY A 119 6.69 -3.26 -7.04
C GLY A 119 5.76 -4.41 -6.72
N TYR A 120 5.33 -4.45 -5.45
CA TYR A 120 4.38 -5.44 -4.96
C TYR A 120 2.94 -4.94 -5.10
N LEU A 121 2.11 -5.73 -5.77
CA LEU A 121 0.71 -5.42 -6.03
C LEU A 121 -0.22 -6.53 -5.56
N VAL A 122 -1.47 -6.18 -5.27
CA VAL A 122 -2.50 -7.12 -4.82
C VAL A 122 -2.90 -8.06 -5.96
N VAL A 123 -2.98 -9.35 -5.65
CA VAL A 123 -3.44 -10.38 -6.58
C VAL A 123 -4.77 -10.96 -6.11
N LYS A 124 -5.64 -11.29 -7.06
CA LYS A 124 -6.91 -11.95 -6.81
C LYS A 124 -6.66 -13.28 -6.10
N LYS A 125 -7.32 -13.47 -4.96
CA LYS A 125 -7.23 -14.69 -4.14
C LYS A 125 -7.53 -15.93 -4.97
N ASP A 126 -8.62 -15.88 -5.73
CA ASP A 126 -9.02 -16.94 -6.65
C ASP A 126 -8.14 -16.90 -7.90
N GLY A 127 -7.09 -17.72 -7.90
CA GLY A 127 -6.14 -17.81 -9.02
C GLY A 127 -4.69 -17.55 -8.63
N GLN A 128 -4.41 -17.06 -7.42
CA GLN A 128 -3.04 -16.76 -6.95
C GLN A 128 -2.07 -17.94 -7.10
N ALA A 129 -2.55 -19.17 -6.84
CA ALA A 129 -1.72 -20.38 -6.89
C ALA A 129 -1.24 -20.73 -8.32
N SER A 130 -1.93 -20.23 -9.34
CA SER A 130 -1.62 -20.50 -10.75
C SER A 130 -0.62 -19.50 -11.35
N ILE A 131 -0.23 -18.48 -10.58
CA ILE A 131 0.64 -17.41 -11.03
C ILE A 131 2.08 -17.70 -10.63
N SER A 132 2.94 -17.77 -11.65
CA SER A 132 4.39 -17.88 -11.51
C SER A 132 5.09 -16.74 -12.25
N ALA A 133 6.37 -16.55 -11.93
CA ALA A 133 7.22 -15.59 -12.65
C ALA A 133 7.14 -15.80 -14.18
N GLY A 134 7.09 -14.71 -14.94
CA GLY A 134 6.90 -14.67 -16.38
C GLY A 134 5.44 -14.72 -16.84
N ASN A 135 4.47 -14.95 -15.95
CA ASN A 135 3.06 -14.92 -16.32
C ASN A 135 2.61 -13.48 -16.64
N LYS A 136 1.84 -13.35 -17.73
CA LYS A 136 1.16 -12.11 -18.12
C LYS A 136 -0.06 -11.89 -17.21
N LEU A 137 -0.20 -10.68 -16.67
CA LEU A 137 -1.25 -10.31 -15.72
C LEU A 137 -2.05 -9.10 -16.23
N ALA A 138 -3.30 -9.03 -15.80
CA ALA A 138 -4.23 -7.92 -16.06
C ALA A 138 -4.88 -7.46 -14.75
N PHE A 139 -5.25 -6.19 -14.68
CA PHE A 139 -6.03 -5.67 -13.55
C PHE A 139 -7.52 -5.94 -13.78
N ASN A 140 -8.17 -6.59 -12.83
CA ASN A 140 -9.61 -6.85 -12.86
C ASN A 140 -10.41 -5.61 -12.43
N SER A 141 -11.75 -5.71 -12.42
CA SER A 141 -12.65 -4.62 -12.03
C SER A 141 -12.42 -4.07 -10.62
N ASN A 142 -11.80 -4.85 -9.74
CA ASN A 142 -11.51 -4.48 -8.35
C ASN A 142 -10.05 -3.98 -8.17
N GLY A 143 -9.34 -3.76 -9.27
CA GLY A 143 -7.94 -3.34 -9.25
C GLY A 143 -6.96 -4.41 -8.78
N GLU A 144 -7.37 -5.68 -8.72
CA GLU A 144 -6.49 -6.79 -8.36
C GLU A 144 -5.90 -7.41 -9.61
N LEU A 145 -4.67 -7.94 -9.50
CA LEU A 145 -4.05 -8.67 -10.58
C LEU A 145 -4.64 -10.07 -10.70
N GLU A 146 -4.92 -10.48 -11.93
CA GLU A 146 -5.25 -11.86 -12.29
C GLU A 146 -4.49 -12.27 -13.55
N LYS A 147 -4.40 -13.58 -13.79
CA LYS A 147 -3.71 -14.10 -14.97
C LYS A 147 -4.46 -13.66 -16.23
N ALA A 148 -3.76 -13.04 -17.17
CA ALA A 148 -4.36 -12.59 -18.42
C ALA A 148 -4.86 -13.81 -19.22
N SER A 149 -6.11 -13.75 -19.69
CA SER A 149 -6.72 -14.78 -20.53
C SER A 149 -6.80 -14.34 -21.98
N SER A 150 -6.44 -15.24 -22.89
CA SER A 150 -6.59 -15.07 -24.34
C SER A 150 -8.05 -15.05 -24.79
N SER A 151 -8.99 -15.54 -23.98
CA SER A 151 -10.42 -15.65 -24.35
C SER A 151 -11.16 -14.31 -24.36
N ASN A 152 -10.73 -13.35 -23.52
CA ASN A 152 -11.48 -12.13 -23.23
C ASN A 152 -10.78 -10.86 -23.76
N ASN A 153 -9.81 -11.00 -24.67
CA ASN A 153 -9.02 -9.88 -25.18
C ASN A 153 -8.43 -9.03 -24.02
N THR A 154 -8.00 -9.69 -22.94
CA THR A 154 -7.55 -8.98 -21.73
C THR A 154 -6.26 -8.23 -22.03
N LYS A 155 -6.30 -6.92 -21.82
CA LYS A 155 -5.13 -6.04 -21.90
C LYS A 155 -4.11 -6.53 -20.87
N VAL A 156 -2.94 -6.93 -21.36
CA VAL A 156 -1.83 -7.35 -20.52
C VAL A 156 -1.14 -6.08 -20.02
N ASN A 157 -1.16 -5.89 -18.70
CA ASN A 157 -0.68 -4.67 -18.06
C ASN A 157 0.58 -4.92 -17.20
N ALA A 158 0.85 -6.18 -16.83
CA ALA A 158 1.99 -6.52 -16.00
C ALA A 158 2.54 -7.92 -16.29
N ILE A 159 3.78 -8.15 -15.87
CA ILE A 159 4.42 -9.46 -15.82
C ILE A 159 4.78 -9.78 -14.37
N ALA A 160 4.44 -11.00 -13.94
CA ALA A 160 4.88 -11.54 -12.66
C ALA A 160 6.41 -11.70 -12.62
N LEU A 161 7.05 -11.15 -11.59
CA LEU A 161 8.48 -11.38 -11.31
C LEU A 161 8.68 -12.46 -10.24
N SER A 162 7.66 -12.72 -9.42
CA SER A 162 7.67 -13.73 -8.36
C SER A 162 6.44 -14.64 -8.41
N LYS A 163 6.38 -15.60 -7.48
CA LYS A 163 5.12 -16.25 -7.10
C LYS A 163 4.31 -15.32 -6.20
N ALA A 164 3.01 -15.58 -6.04
CA ALA A 164 2.19 -14.87 -5.07
C ALA A 164 2.66 -15.17 -3.63
N HIS A 165 2.71 -14.14 -2.81
CA HIS A 165 3.04 -14.18 -1.39
C HIS A 165 1.77 -13.95 -0.59
N LYS A 166 1.48 -14.87 0.34
CA LYS A 166 0.36 -14.74 1.26
C LYS A 166 0.73 -13.74 2.36
N ILE A 167 -0.09 -12.70 2.53
CA ILE A 167 0.01 -11.78 3.66
C ILE A 167 -0.93 -12.24 4.77
N ASN A 168 -2.18 -12.59 4.42
CA ASN A 168 -3.16 -13.19 5.34
C ASN A 168 -4.11 -14.12 4.57
N GLU A 169 -5.20 -14.58 5.18
CA GLU A 169 -6.15 -15.54 4.56
C GLU A 169 -6.87 -14.99 3.32
N ASN A 170 -7.00 -13.68 3.22
CA ASN A 170 -7.77 -12.99 2.17
C ASN A 170 -6.89 -12.15 1.24
N LEU A 171 -5.65 -11.87 1.63
CA LEU A 171 -4.75 -10.96 0.92
C LEU A 171 -3.48 -11.67 0.46
N TYR A 172 -3.25 -11.54 -0.84
CA TYR A 172 -2.05 -12.03 -1.51
C TYR A 172 -1.44 -10.86 -2.28
N ILE A 173 -0.12 -10.81 -2.30
CA ILE A 173 0.63 -9.84 -3.10
C ILE A 173 1.60 -10.54 -4.03
N ILE A 174 2.02 -9.89 -5.09
CA ILE A 174 2.97 -10.41 -6.04
C ILE A 174 3.91 -9.31 -6.49
N HIS A 175 5.19 -9.65 -6.65
CA HIS A 175 6.17 -8.75 -7.25
C HIS A 175 5.96 -8.71 -8.75
N THR A 176 5.75 -7.53 -9.33
CA THR A 176 5.44 -7.37 -10.75
C THR A 176 6.17 -6.21 -11.37
N ASN A 177 6.36 -6.33 -12.68
CA ASN A 177 6.73 -5.22 -13.53
C ASN A 177 5.53 -4.84 -14.39
N VAL A 178 5.03 -3.64 -14.18
CA VAL A 178 3.97 -3.00 -14.96
C VAL A 178 4.66 -2.17 -16.03
N PHE A 179 4.46 -2.60 -17.26
CA PHE A 179 4.78 -1.82 -18.45
C PHE A 179 3.47 -1.18 -18.86
N GLY A 180 3.47 0.13 -19.07
CA GLY A 180 2.23 0.89 -19.27
C GLY A 180 1.36 0.48 -20.45
N ASN A 181 0.60 1.40 -21.05
CA ASN A 181 -0.34 1.11 -22.16
C ASN A 181 0.28 0.57 -23.48
N ARG A 182 1.52 0.03 -23.42
CA ARG A 182 2.08 -0.96 -24.34
C ARG A 182 1.37 -2.30 -24.14
N ALA A 183 0.18 -2.43 -24.74
CA ALA A 183 -0.47 -3.72 -24.90
C ALA A 183 0.48 -4.70 -25.62
N LEU A 184 1.09 -5.63 -24.89
CA LEU A 184 1.64 -6.82 -25.51
C LEU A 184 0.45 -7.62 -26.03
N ARG A 185 0.37 -7.85 -27.34
CA ARG A 185 -0.64 -8.75 -27.90
C ARG A 185 -0.56 -10.09 -27.16
N GLY A 186 -1.69 -10.54 -26.64
CA GLY A 186 -1.84 -11.90 -26.14
C GLY A 186 -1.39 -12.86 -27.23
N SER A 187 -0.41 -13.69 -26.92
CA SER A 187 0.17 -14.71 -27.80
C SER A 187 -0.41 -16.05 -27.41
#